data_AF-A0A6P1T1C5-F1
#
_entry.id   AF-A0A6P1T1C5-F1
#
_cell.length_a   1.000
_cell.length_b   1.000
_cell.length_c   1.000
_cell.angle_alpha   90.00
_cell.angle_beta   90.00
_cell.angle_gamma   90.00
#
_symmetry.space_group_name_H-M   'P 1'
#
loop_
_entity.id
_entity.type
_entity.pdbx_description
1 polymer ?
#
loop_
_entity_poly.entity_id
_entity_poly.type
_entity_poly.pdbx_seq_one_letter_code
_entity_poly.pdbx_strand_id
1 'polypeptide(L)'
;MEAEAITLVLSPSLRRELEKFSSESAVSPGEFIARALEREFATPRGPEDSPLLLREIRAIRIELADEFAFARNWRDLQGRLARHGFTLRHHQGNLMLLRWPGGAPVCPATSLGGPYERLRSRLAVPFPELEVP
;
A
#
# COMPACT_ATOMS: atom_id res chain seq x y z
N MET A 1 -15.34 -27.68 0.85
CA MET A 1 -15.31 -26.32 1.42
C MET A 1 -16.73 -25.82 1.48
N GLU A 2 -17.13 -25.29 2.63
CA GLU A 2 -18.43 -24.63 2.80
C GLU A 2 -18.34 -23.26 2.13
N ALA A 3 -19.26 -22.95 1.22
CA ALA A 3 -19.28 -21.68 0.51
C ALA A 3 -20.26 -20.73 1.20
N GLU A 4 -19.76 -19.59 1.66
CA GLU A 4 -20.58 -18.54 2.28
C GLU A 4 -21.00 -17.52 1.21
N ALA A 5 -22.30 -17.20 1.17
CA ALA A 5 -22.83 -16.25 0.20
C ALA A 5 -22.57 -14.80 0.64
N ILE A 6 -22.04 -13.99 -0.27
CA ILE A 6 -21.81 -12.56 -0.05
C ILE A 6 -22.61 -11.72 -1.03
N THR A 7 -23.09 -10.56 -0.59
CA THR A 7 -23.75 -9.58 -1.46
C THR A 7 -22.73 -8.54 -1.92
N LEU A 8 -22.62 -8.36 -3.24
CA LEU A 8 -21.69 -7.41 -3.85
C LEU A 8 -22.47 -6.31 -4.56
N VAL A 9 -22.06 -5.06 -4.37
CA VAL A 9 -22.61 -3.90 -5.09
C VAL A 9 -21.73 -3.64 -6.32
N LEU A 10 -22.32 -3.77 -7.51
CA LEU A 10 -21.64 -3.54 -8.78
C LEU A 10 -22.29 -2.37 -9.52
N SER A 11 -21.50 -1.66 -10.33
CA SER A 11 -22.08 -0.67 -11.24
C SER A 11 -22.97 -1.37 -12.30
N PRO A 12 -24.00 -0.68 -12.83
CA PRO A 12 -24.90 -1.28 -13.83
C PRO A 12 -24.19 -1.69 -15.14
N SER A 13 -23.08 -1.05 -15.49
CA SER A 13 -22.25 -1.43 -16.64
C SER A 13 -21.50 -2.73 -16.38
N LEU A 14 -20.83 -2.84 -15.22
CA LEU A 14 -20.04 -4.01 -14.86
C LEU A 14 -20.92 -5.24 -14.65
N ARG A 15 -22.11 -5.07 -14.06
CA ARG A 15 -23.09 -6.15 -13.94
C ARG A 15 -23.48 -6.71 -15.31
N ARG A 16 -23.78 -5.84 -16.28
CA ARG A 16 -24.16 -6.27 -17.64
C ARG A 16 -23.03 -7.01 -18.35
N GLU A 17 -21.80 -6.56 -18.18
CA GLU A 17 -20.63 -7.21 -18.76
C GLU A 17 -20.37 -8.59 -18.14
N LEU A 18 -20.52 -8.71 -16.82
CA LEU A 18 -20.42 -9.98 -16.11
C LEU A 18 -21.53 -10.98 -16.51
N GLU A 19 -22.77 -10.50 -16.64
CA GLU A 19 -23.90 -11.29 -17.14
C GLU A 19 -23.65 -11.79 -18.57
N LYS A 20 -23.16 -10.90 -19.45
CA LYS A 20 -22.81 -11.24 -20.83
C LYS A 20 -21.69 -12.31 -20.88
N PHE A 21 -20.61 -12.10 -20.14
CA PHE A 21 -19.49 -13.05 -20.07
C PHE A 21 -19.93 -14.44 -19.58
N SER A 22 -20.82 -14.48 -18.57
CA SER A 22 -21.35 -15.73 -18.02
C SER A 22 -22.20 -16.50 -19.03
N SER A 23 -22.96 -15.77 -19.87
CA SER A 23 -23.76 -16.38 -20.94
C SER A 23 -22.91 -17.00 -22.05
N GLU A 24 -21.72 -16.46 -22.30
CA GLU A 24 -20.82 -16.88 -23.38
C GLU A 24 -19.84 -18.00 -22.93
N SER A 25 -19.49 -18.07 -21.64
CA SER A 25 -18.38 -18.90 -21.14
C SER A 25 -18.79 -20.14 -20.32
N ALA A 26 -20.10 -20.37 -20.10
CA ALA A 26 -20.65 -21.46 -19.26
C ALA A 26 -20.15 -21.48 -17.80
N VAL A 27 -19.59 -20.36 -17.31
CA VAL A 27 -19.11 -20.16 -15.93
C VAL A 27 -20.07 -19.21 -15.23
N SER A 28 -20.47 -19.53 -14.00
CA SER A 28 -21.35 -18.64 -13.24
C SER A 28 -20.62 -17.35 -12.83
N PRO A 29 -21.34 -16.22 -12.63
CA PRO A 29 -20.73 -14.99 -12.12
C PRO A 29 -19.93 -15.21 -10.83
N GLY A 30 -20.49 -16.01 -9.92
CA GLY A 30 -19.85 -16.35 -8.64
C GLY A 30 -18.56 -17.15 -8.82
N GLU A 31 -18.56 -18.15 -9.71
CA GLU A 31 -17.38 -18.95 -10.01
C GLU A 31 -16.30 -18.15 -10.74
N PHE A 32 -16.69 -17.25 -11.64
CA PHE A 32 -15.76 -16.34 -12.30
C PHE A 32 -15.09 -15.40 -11.29
N ILE A 33 -15.88 -14.77 -10.42
CA ILE A 33 -15.36 -13.89 -9.36
C ILE A 33 -14.48 -14.69 -8.41
N ALA A 34 -14.91 -15.86 -7.97
CA ALA A 34 -14.13 -16.72 -7.08
C ALA A 34 -12.78 -17.08 -7.70
N ARG A 35 -12.74 -17.52 -8.97
CA ARG A 35 -11.49 -17.82 -9.67
C ARG A 35 -10.61 -16.58 -9.88
N ALA A 36 -11.21 -15.43 -10.17
CA ALA A 36 -10.46 -14.19 -10.32
C ALA A 36 -9.81 -13.77 -8.98
N LEU A 37 -10.57 -13.87 -7.88
CA LEU A 37 -10.09 -13.62 -6.52
C LEU A 37 -9.03 -14.65 -6.11
N GLU A 38 -9.25 -15.94 -6.36
CA GLU A 38 -8.28 -17.00 -6.09
C GLU A 38 -6.99 -16.77 -6.87
N ARG A 39 -7.05 -16.37 -8.14
CA ARG A 39 -5.85 -16.03 -8.93
C ARG A 39 -5.15 -14.79 -8.38
N GLU A 40 -5.91 -13.76 -8.02
CA GLU A 40 -5.37 -12.53 -7.42
C GLU A 40 -4.71 -12.80 -6.05
N PHE A 41 -5.30 -13.68 -5.24
CA PHE A 41 -4.79 -14.05 -3.92
C PHE A 41 -3.70 -15.14 -3.96
N ALA A 42 -3.71 -16.01 -4.97
CA ALA A 42 -2.70 -17.05 -5.16
C ALA A 42 -1.46 -16.52 -5.92
N THR A 43 -1.56 -15.35 -6.54
CA THR A 43 -0.39 -14.66 -7.08
C THR A 43 0.42 -14.13 -5.89
N PRO A 44 1.65 -14.64 -5.64
CA PRO A 44 2.55 -14.00 -4.69
C PRO A 44 2.75 -12.56 -5.18
N ARG A 45 2.46 -11.54 -4.35
CA ARG A 45 2.65 -10.14 -4.76
C ARG A 45 4.15 -9.85 -4.74
N GLY A 46 4.84 -10.26 -5.81
CA GLY A 46 6.24 -9.97 -6.05
C GLY A 46 7.20 -10.36 -4.91
N PRO A 47 8.47 -9.89 -4.97
CA PRO A 47 9.44 -10.01 -3.87
C PRO A 47 9.02 -9.26 -2.59
N GLU A 48 7.95 -8.46 -2.65
CA GLU A 48 7.38 -7.63 -1.57
C GLU A 48 6.64 -8.41 -0.48
N ASP A 49 6.14 -9.61 -0.81
CA ASP A 49 5.58 -10.57 0.17
C ASP A 49 6.64 -11.49 0.80
N SER A 50 7.94 -11.26 0.53
CA SER A 50 9.02 -12.02 1.16
C SER A 50 8.94 -11.90 2.70
N PRO A 51 8.89 -13.01 3.46
CA PRO A 51 8.88 -12.97 4.92
C PRO A 51 10.06 -12.19 5.51
N LEU A 52 11.20 -12.15 4.81
CA LEU A 52 12.38 -11.37 5.22
C LEU A 52 12.12 -9.88 5.06
N LEU A 53 11.55 -9.45 3.94
CA LEU A 53 11.23 -8.05 3.68
C LEU A 53 10.11 -7.56 4.61
N LEU A 54 9.08 -8.38 4.87
CA LEU A 54 8.04 -8.03 5.83
C LEU A 54 8.59 -7.86 7.26
N ARG A 55 9.59 -8.67 7.64
CA ARG A 55 10.32 -8.50 8.91
C ARG A 55 11.14 -7.22 8.93
N GLU A 56 11.83 -6.90 7.84
CA GLU A 56 12.58 -5.66 7.69
C GLU A 56 11.66 -4.42 7.79
N ILE A 57 10.56 -4.40 7.05
CA ILE A 57 9.56 -3.31 7.12
C ILE A 57 9.02 -3.18 8.54
N ARG A 58 8.75 -4.29 9.24
CA ARG A 58 8.31 -4.24 10.65
C ARG A 58 9.38 -3.65 11.56
N ALA A 59 10.65 -3.99 11.38
CA ALA A 59 11.75 -3.43 12.16
C ALA A 59 11.88 -1.92 11.93
N ILE A 60 11.86 -1.48 10.66
CA ILE A 60 11.90 -0.06 10.29
C ILE A 60 10.71 0.70 10.89
N ARG A 61 9.52 0.11 10.90
CA ARG A 61 8.34 0.73 11.52
C ARG A 61 8.51 0.99 13.00
N ILE A 62 9.14 0.06 13.72
CA ILE A 62 9.42 0.19 15.14
C ILE A 62 10.47 1.28 15.35
N GLU A 63 11.55 1.25 14.57
CA GLU A 63 12.64 2.22 14.65
C GLU A 63 12.16 3.65 14.39
N LEU A 64 11.35 3.86 13.35
CA LEU A 64 10.92 5.19 12.93
C LEU A 64 9.67 5.70 13.64
N ALA A 65 9.04 4.90 14.50
CA ALA A 65 7.74 5.22 15.11
C ALA A 65 7.73 6.60 15.77
N ASP A 66 8.77 6.92 16.54
CA ASP A 66 8.92 8.19 17.25
C ASP A 66 9.13 9.37 16.30
N GLU A 67 9.84 9.16 15.20
CA GLU A 67 10.06 10.22 14.21
C GLU A 67 8.75 10.64 13.53
N PHE A 68 7.86 9.68 13.24
CA PHE A 68 6.50 9.98 12.78
C PHE A 68 5.64 10.60 13.88
N ALA A 69 5.80 10.18 15.14
CA ALA A 69 5.02 10.70 16.26
C ALA A 69 5.37 12.17 16.58
N PHE A 70 6.65 12.52 16.55
CA PHE A 70 7.16 13.82 17.00
C PHE A 70 7.45 14.82 15.88
N ALA A 71 7.42 14.41 14.60
CA ALA A 71 7.60 15.34 13.49
C ALA A 71 6.55 16.45 13.50
N ARG A 72 6.97 17.71 13.45
CA ARG A 72 6.07 18.88 13.48
C ARG A 72 5.50 19.25 12.11
N ASN A 73 6.20 18.87 11.06
CA ASN A 73 5.81 19.07 9.66
C ASN A 73 6.62 18.12 8.76
N TRP A 74 6.34 18.11 7.46
CA TRP A 74 7.03 17.22 6.51
C TRP A 74 8.54 17.48 6.39
N ARG A 75 8.99 18.73 6.52
CA ARG A 75 10.43 19.06 6.48
C ARG A 75 11.16 18.55 7.72
N ASP A 76 10.56 18.69 8.91
CA ASP A 76 11.07 18.13 10.15
C ASP A 76 11.14 16.59 10.07
N LEU A 77 10.09 15.95 9.52
CA LEU A 77 10.11 14.51 9.27
C LEU A 77 11.25 14.09 8.35
N GLN A 78 11.49 14.78 7.22
CA GLN A 78 12.61 14.45 6.34
C GLN A 78 13.95 14.54 7.06
N GLY A 79 14.16 15.59 7.86
CA GLY A 79 15.38 15.77 8.64
C GLY A 79 15.58 14.65 9.67
N ARG A 80 14.50 14.20 10.30
CA ARG A 80 14.49 13.07 11.23
C ARG A 80 14.80 11.74 10.53
N LEU A 81 14.09 11.43 9.45
CA LEU A 81 14.29 10.23 8.65
C LEU A 81 15.72 10.14 8.09
N ALA A 82 16.29 11.25 7.66
CA ALA A 82 17.66 11.29 7.12
C ALA A 82 18.71 10.86 8.16
N ARG A 83 18.49 11.11 9.45
CA ARG A 83 19.38 10.65 10.55
C ARG A 83 19.37 9.13 10.70
N HIS A 84 18.28 8.49 10.28
CA HIS A 84 18.12 7.04 10.23
C HIS A 84 18.47 6.44 8.85
N GLY A 85 18.97 7.26 7.92
CA GLY A 85 19.30 6.81 6.58
C GLY A 85 18.08 6.53 5.71
N PHE A 86 17.00 7.30 5.88
CA PHE A 86 15.80 7.22 5.06
C PHE A 86 15.31 8.59 4.56
N THR A 87 14.48 8.58 3.52
CA THR A 87 13.75 9.77 3.03
C THR A 87 12.40 9.36 2.47
N LEU A 88 11.41 10.25 2.51
CA LEU A 88 10.14 10.08 1.79
C LEU A 88 10.16 10.79 0.44
N ARG A 89 9.71 10.15 -0.63
CA ARG A 89 9.55 10.78 -1.94
C ARG A 89 8.34 10.21 -2.70
N HIS A 90 7.75 11.02 -3.57
CA HIS A 90 6.80 10.50 -4.55
C HIS A 90 7.52 9.63 -5.57
N HIS A 91 6.98 8.43 -5.81
CA HIS A 91 7.42 7.50 -6.84
C HIS A 91 6.18 6.87 -7.47
N GLN A 92 6.02 7.02 -8.78
CA GLN A 92 4.88 6.48 -9.54
C GLN A 92 3.51 6.84 -8.91
N GLY A 93 3.35 8.10 -8.45
CA GLY A 93 2.10 8.59 -7.85
C GLY A 93 1.88 8.21 -6.38
N ASN A 94 2.74 7.38 -5.78
CA ASN A 94 2.65 6.98 -4.38
C ASN A 94 3.79 7.59 -3.55
N LEU A 95 3.54 7.85 -2.27
CA LEU A 95 4.58 8.26 -1.34
C LEU A 95 5.35 7.01 -0.88
N MET A 96 6.67 6.99 -1.12
CA MET A 96 7.57 5.87 -0.82
C MET A 96 8.61 6.27 0.22
N LEU A 97 8.94 5.35 1.11
CA LEU A 97 10.16 5.38 1.92
C LEU A 97 11.32 4.83 1.09
N LEU A 98 12.38 5.61 0.99
CA LEU A 98 13.62 5.27 0.26
C LEU A 98 14.80 5.27 1.23
N ARG A 99 15.85 4.50 0.93
CA ARG A 99 17.15 4.59 1.60
C ARG A 99 17.82 5.93 1.30
N TRP A 100 18.51 6.48 2.29
CA TRP A 100 19.31 7.69 2.17
C TRP A 100 20.70 7.46 2.79
N PRO A 101 21.80 7.83 2.10
CA PRO A 101 21.84 8.30 0.71
C PRO A 101 21.60 7.16 -0.29
N GLY A 102 21.18 7.49 -1.51
CA GLY A 102 21.12 6.54 -2.64
C GLY A 102 19.73 6.28 -3.25
N GLY A 103 18.65 6.56 -2.52
CA GLY A 103 17.29 6.58 -3.08
C GLY A 103 16.69 5.22 -3.43
N ALA A 104 17.29 4.11 -2.98
CA ALA A 104 16.74 2.78 -3.22
C ALA A 104 15.35 2.63 -2.54
N PRO A 105 14.31 2.16 -3.25
CA PRO A 105 12.98 2.01 -2.67
C PRO A 105 12.94 0.91 -1.61
N VAL A 106 12.29 1.23 -0.48
CA VAL A 106 12.11 0.31 0.64
C VAL A 106 10.68 -0.19 0.67
N CYS A 107 9.72 0.72 0.88
CA CYS A 107 8.30 0.37 0.91
C CYS A 107 7.42 1.61 0.69
N PRO A 108 6.15 1.42 0.31
CA PRO A 108 5.13 2.47 0.37
C PRO A 108 5.00 3.03 1.79
N ALA A 109 4.74 4.34 1.91
CA ALA A 109 4.52 4.99 3.20
C ALA A 109 3.30 4.40 3.93
N THR A 110 2.28 3.95 3.19
CA THR A 110 1.10 3.26 3.73
C THR A 110 1.45 1.95 4.44
N SER A 111 2.53 1.26 4.03
CA SER A 111 3.02 0.05 4.69
C SER A 111 3.57 0.32 6.10
N LEU A 112 3.88 1.59 6.43
CA LEU A 112 4.29 1.99 7.78
C LEU A 112 3.12 1.98 8.77
N GLY A 113 1.88 2.02 8.27
CA GLY A 113 0.65 1.85 9.04
C GLY A 113 0.37 3.00 10.03
N GLY A 114 -0.06 2.64 11.25
CA GLY A 114 -0.58 3.58 12.25
C GLY A 114 0.23 4.86 12.50
N PRO A 115 1.57 4.82 12.64
CA PRO A 115 2.38 6.04 12.77
C PRO A 115 2.22 7.02 11.59
N TYR A 116 2.22 6.51 10.35
CA TYR A 116 2.04 7.32 9.15
C TYR A 116 0.63 7.89 9.05
N GLU A 117 -0.40 7.08 9.32
CA GLU A 117 -1.79 7.56 9.31
C GLU A 117 -2.04 8.65 10.34
N ARG A 118 -1.52 8.49 11.57
CA ARG A 118 -1.61 9.52 12.61
C ARG A 118 -0.91 10.81 12.20
N LEU A 119 0.28 10.71 11.60
CA LEU A 119 0.99 11.89 11.10
C LEU A 119 0.15 12.59 10.01
N ARG A 120 -0.38 11.85 9.04
CA ARG A 120 -1.18 12.40 7.95
C ARG A 120 -2.42 13.14 8.48
N SER A 121 -3.13 12.54 9.43
CA SER A 121 -4.27 13.20 10.10
C SER A 121 -3.85 14.44 10.90
N ARG A 122 -2.69 14.39 11.56
CA ARG A 122 -2.20 15.49 12.41
C ARG A 122 -1.67 16.68 11.61
N LEU A 123 -0.93 16.43 10.53
CA LEU A 123 -0.38 17.50 9.70
C LEU A 123 -1.45 18.14 8.81
N ALA A 124 -2.49 17.37 8.42
CA ALA A 124 -3.63 17.82 7.63
C ALA A 124 -3.28 18.56 6.31
N VAL A 125 -2.02 18.45 5.87
CA VAL A 125 -1.51 18.97 4.60
C VAL A 125 -0.88 17.82 3.82
N PRO A 126 -1.08 17.76 2.50
CA PRO A 126 -0.44 16.73 1.68
C PRO A 126 1.08 16.84 1.78
N PHE A 127 1.78 15.73 1.53
CA PHE A 127 3.22 15.73 1.46
C PHE A 127 3.66 16.67 0.32
N PRO A 128 4.50 17.69 0.59
CA PRO A 128 5.00 18.59 -0.45
C PRO A 128 5.98 17.83 -1.31
N GLU A 129 5.96 18.05 -2.64
CA GLU A 129 7.07 17.66 -3.52
C GLU A 129 8.31 18.48 -3.11
N LEU A 130 8.99 18.03 -2.06
CA LEU A 130 10.23 18.61 -1.60
C LEU A 130 11.33 18.08 -2.50
N GLU A 131 11.82 18.93 -3.40
CA GLU A 131 13.16 18.77 -3.92
C GLU A 131 14.13 18.88 -2.73
N VAL A 132 14.70 17.75 -2.33
CA VAL A 132 15.81 17.75 -1.38
C VAL A 132 17.03 18.25 -2.16
N PRO A 133 17.78 19.27 -1.66
CA PRO A 133 18.97 19.78 -2.34
C PRO A 133 20.09 18.73 -2.44
#